data_AF-A0A7T1HW81-F1
#
_entry.id   AF-A0A7T1HW81-F1
#
_cell.length_a   1.000
_cell.length_b   1.000
_cell.length_c   1.000
_cell.angle_alpha   90.00
_cell.angle_beta   90.00
_cell.angle_gamma   90.00
#
_symmetry.space_group_name_H-M   'P 1'
#
loop_
_entity.id
_entity.type
_entity.pdbx_description
1 polymer ?
#
loop_
_entity_poly.entity_id
_entity_poly.type
_entity_poly.pdbx_seq_one_letter_code
_entity_poly.pdbx_strand_id
1 'polypeptide(L)'
;MQADNQPPLKPAMTTQQQLGEDDQHSPQDRGHAESIHEQQHHTHESTFSEPLHVCEACGFCCDGTLFDRVEVSSKEKERLQDKGKFYTRSNGEIRMRLGCQYLGSDGRCECYQKRPRKCRSYQCELLKSVEAGITSMQDAVNIVREARMLRDKSIEASHAAVRAGGGTIAGTENVNQLIRQVEELLNLSAPVPAPAVALAKYRYRSFVHWIRLYIRNNHLH
;
A
#
# COMPACT_ATOMS: atom_id res chain seq x y z
N MET A 1 -42.89 -35.98 -41.82
CA MET A 1 -41.64 -35.20 -41.76
C MET A 1 -41.05 -35.39 -40.37
N GLN A 2 -40.14 -36.32 -40.07
CA GLN A 2 -39.21 -37.09 -40.93
C GLN A 2 -38.28 -36.19 -41.77
N ALA A 3 -36.96 -36.40 -41.84
CA ALA A 3 -36.18 -37.57 -41.42
C ALA A 3 -34.82 -37.23 -40.78
N ASP A 4 -34.43 -38.05 -39.80
CA ASP A 4 -33.14 -38.74 -39.62
C ASP A 4 -31.81 -38.14 -40.12
N ASN A 5 -30.77 -38.17 -39.25
CA ASN A 5 -29.48 -38.80 -39.60
C ASN A 5 -28.60 -39.20 -38.39
N GLN A 6 -28.08 -40.43 -38.38
CA GLN A 6 -27.09 -41.02 -37.45
C GLN A 6 -26.67 -42.44 -37.95
N PRO A 7 -25.66 -43.15 -37.38
CA PRO A 7 -24.71 -42.77 -36.31
C PRO A 7 -23.30 -42.44 -36.87
N PRO A 8 -22.26 -43.31 -37.03
CA PRO A 8 -22.00 -44.70 -36.57
C PRO A 8 -21.17 -44.75 -35.25
N LEU A 9 -20.36 -45.80 -35.00
CA LEU A 9 -19.67 -46.08 -33.72
C LEU A 9 -18.27 -46.72 -33.88
N LYS A 10 -17.30 -46.23 -33.07
CA LYS A 10 -16.17 -46.92 -32.37
C LYS A 10 -15.22 -47.85 -33.20
N PRO A 11 -14.03 -48.24 -32.68
CA PRO A 11 -13.87 -49.24 -31.61
C PRO A 11 -12.94 -48.81 -30.46
N ALA A 12 -12.72 -49.69 -29.49
CA ALA A 12 -11.72 -49.57 -28.41
C ALA A 12 -11.18 -50.98 -28.06
N MET A 13 -10.00 -51.06 -27.43
CA MET A 13 -9.45 -52.29 -26.81
C MET A 13 -8.78 -51.93 -25.46
N THR A 14 -9.18 -52.49 -24.30
CA THR A 14 -8.72 -53.73 -23.62
C THR A 14 -7.23 -53.68 -23.21
N THR A 15 -6.79 -53.82 -21.94
CA THR A 15 -6.72 -55.01 -21.04
C THR A 15 -5.94 -54.56 -19.76
N GLN A 16 -6.10 -54.97 -18.47
CA GLN A 16 -7.02 -55.76 -17.62
C GLN A 16 -6.87 -55.27 -16.13
N GLN A 17 -7.74 -55.51 -15.11
CA GLN A 17 -7.98 -56.71 -14.24
C GLN A 17 -6.72 -57.33 -13.59
N GLN A 18 -6.67 -57.80 -12.31
CA GLN A 18 -7.62 -57.85 -11.16
C GLN A 18 -6.82 -58.03 -9.83
N LEU A 19 -7.24 -57.45 -8.68
CA LEU A 19 -7.88 -58.07 -7.47
C LEU A 19 -7.10 -59.15 -6.67
N GLY A 20 -7.41 -59.21 -5.36
CA GLY A 20 -6.90 -60.16 -4.35
C GLY A 20 -6.12 -59.47 -3.21
N GLU A 21 -6.34 -59.67 -1.91
CA GLU A 21 -7.44 -60.05 -1.00
C GLU A 21 -6.75 -60.30 0.37
N ASP A 22 -7.51 -60.34 1.47
CA ASP A 22 -6.99 -60.37 2.86
C ASP A 22 -6.36 -61.73 3.28
N ASP A 23 -5.44 -61.75 4.26
CA ASP A 23 -5.80 -62.24 5.62
C ASP A 23 -4.68 -62.24 6.71
N GLN A 24 -5.14 -62.00 7.94
CA GLN A 24 -4.71 -62.49 9.27
C GLN A 24 -3.31 -63.15 9.49
N HIS A 25 -2.47 -62.56 10.36
CA HIS A 25 -2.28 -63.05 11.75
C HIS A 25 -1.34 -62.18 12.63
N SER A 26 -1.44 -62.39 13.95
CA SER A 26 -0.54 -61.91 15.03
C SER A 26 -0.07 -63.16 15.84
N PRO A 27 0.74 -63.12 16.94
CA PRO A 27 1.30 -61.97 17.68
C PRO A 27 2.75 -62.16 18.23
N GLN A 28 3.17 -61.26 19.15
CA GLN A 28 4.14 -61.42 20.27
C GLN A 28 5.65 -61.08 20.14
N ASP A 29 6.00 -59.96 20.81
CA ASP A 29 6.99 -59.83 21.92
C ASP A 29 8.41 -59.23 21.67
N ARG A 30 8.88 -58.47 22.69
CA ARG A 30 10.22 -57.87 22.98
C ARG A 30 10.85 -56.96 21.90
N GLY A 31 10.85 -55.64 22.03
CA GLY A 31 11.24 -54.87 23.22
C GLY A 31 12.47 -53.98 22.91
N HIS A 32 12.89 -53.18 23.90
CA HIS A 32 13.91 -52.11 23.84
C HIS A 32 13.49 -50.80 23.16
N ALA A 33 13.81 -49.71 23.85
CA ALA A 33 13.51 -48.35 23.44
C ALA A 33 14.77 -47.69 22.90
N GLU A 34 14.59 -46.79 21.93
CA GLU A 34 15.55 -45.69 21.71
C GLU A 34 14.76 -44.40 21.46
N SER A 35 15.05 -43.37 22.26
CA SER A 35 14.35 -42.09 22.17
C SER A 35 15.07 -41.20 21.16
N ILE A 36 14.58 -41.19 19.92
CA ILE A 36 15.02 -40.19 18.94
C ILE A 36 14.42 -38.85 19.37
N HIS A 37 15.29 -37.97 19.85
CA HIS A 37 14.93 -36.65 20.36
C HIS A 37 14.65 -35.71 19.20
N GLU A 38 13.42 -35.73 18.68
CA GLU A 38 12.98 -34.89 17.57
C GLU A 38 12.94 -33.41 18.02
N GLN A 39 14.06 -32.72 17.77
CA GLN A 39 14.24 -31.32 18.15
C GLN A 39 13.33 -30.43 17.32
N GLN A 40 12.19 -30.07 17.91
CA GLN A 40 11.23 -29.14 17.34
C GLN A 40 11.90 -27.77 17.16
N HIS A 41 12.38 -27.53 15.93
CA HIS A 41 12.78 -26.20 15.46
C HIS A 41 11.54 -25.31 15.38
N HIS A 42 11.13 -24.76 16.53
CA HIS A 42 10.20 -23.65 16.60
C HIS A 42 10.87 -22.42 15.96
N THR A 43 10.77 -22.33 14.64
CA THR A 43 10.94 -21.08 13.92
C THR A 43 10.00 -20.07 14.54
N HIS A 44 10.56 -19.00 15.11
CA HIS A 44 9.80 -17.95 15.77
C HIS A 44 9.07 -17.11 14.70
N GLU A 45 7.99 -17.66 14.16
CA GLU A 45 7.10 -17.10 13.15
C GLU A 45 6.68 -15.69 13.58
N SER A 46 7.35 -14.67 13.04
CA SER A 46 6.95 -13.29 13.26
C SER A 46 5.61 -13.12 12.55
N THR A 47 4.55 -12.90 13.33
CA THR A 47 3.15 -12.86 12.84
C THR A 47 2.91 -11.62 11.97
N PHE A 48 3.45 -11.65 10.76
CA PHE A 48 3.42 -10.59 9.78
C PHE A 48 2.13 -10.74 8.96
N SER A 49 1.00 -10.38 9.57
CA SER A 49 -0.32 -10.47 8.92
C SER A 49 -0.31 -9.70 7.61
N GLU A 50 -0.64 -10.37 6.51
CA GLU A 50 -0.79 -9.71 5.21
C GLU A 50 -1.87 -8.60 5.29
N PRO A 51 -1.67 -7.46 4.58
CA PRO A 51 -2.59 -6.33 4.67
C PRO A 51 -3.95 -6.70 4.07
N LEU A 52 -4.97 -6.79 4.92
CA LEU A 52 -6.34 -7.15 4.53
C LEU A 52 -6.98 -6.11 3.61
N HIS A 53 -6.45 -4.88 3.58
CA HIS A 53 -6.92 -3.83 2.69
C HIS A 53 -5.80 -2.92 2.18
N VAL A 54 -5.82 -2.57 0.88
CA VAL A 54 -4.81 -1.75 0.20
C VAL A 54 -4.50 -0.42 0.92
N CYS A 55 -5.48 0.20 1.59
CA CYS A 55 -5.25 1.44 2.32
C CYS A 55 -4.33 1.29 3.54
N GLU A 56 -4.26 0.10 4.15
CA GLU A 56 -3.40 -0.19 5.31
C GLU A 56 -1.94 -0.25 4.88
N ALA A 57 -1.66 -0.92 3.75
CA ALA A 57 -0.34 -0.88 3.11
C ALA A 57 0.02 0.53 2.59
N CYS A 58 -0.97 1.31 2.14
CA CYS A 58 -0.76 2.58 1.42
C CYS A 58 -0.58 3.82 2.32
N GLY A 59 -1.59 4.21 3.11
CA GLY A 59 -1.53 5.39 3.99
C GLY A 59 -1.41 6.79 3.32
N PHE A 60 -1.18 6.91 2.01
CA PHE A 60 -0.79 8.17 1.35
C PHE A 60 -1.81 9.32 1.41
N CYS A 61 -3.09 9.02 1.66
CA CYS A 61 -4.14 10.03 1.90
C CYS A 61 -4.13 10.57 3.33
N CYS A 62 -3.44 9.89 4.26
CA CYS A 62 -3.33 10.26 5.68
C CYS A 62 -1.96 10.86 6.02
N ASP A 63 -0.86 10.30 5.48
CA ASP A 63 0.51 10.71 5.82
C ASP A 63 0.94 12.09 5.25
N GLY A 64 0.13 12.70 4.38
CA GLY A 64 0.41 14.00 3.75
C GLY A 64 0.87 13.90 2.28
N THR A 65 1.03 12.69 1.74
CA THR A 65 1.58 12.45 0.40
C THR A 65 0.65 12.87 -0.74
N LEU A 66 -0.65 12.61 -0.67
CA LEU A 66 -1.63 13.00 -1.72
C LEU A 66 -2.31 14.35 -1.44
N PHE A 67 -2.37 14.76 -0.18
CA PHE A 67 -3.15 15.90 0.30
C PHE A 67 -2.47 16.50 1.54
N ASP A 68 -2.34 17.82 1.61
CA ASP A 68 -1.79 18.55 2.77
C ASP A 68 -2.82 18.80 3.88
N ARG A 69 -4.10 18.65 3.55
CA ARG A 69 -5.25 19.03 4.40
C ARG A 69 -6.54 18.34 3.98
N VAL A 70 -7.49 18.26 4.91
CA VAL A 70 -8.88 17.88 4.66
C VAL A 70 -9.84 18.93 5.24
N GLU A 71 -10.88 19.24 4.49
CA GLU A 71 -11.99 20.10 4.90
C GLU A 71 -12.87 19.39 5.93
N VAL A 72 -13.26 20.08 7.00
CA VAL A 72 -14.09 19.54 8.09
C VAL A 72 -15.17 20.52 8.51
N SER A 73 -16.33 20.02 8.92
CA SER A 73 -17.35 20.84 9.61
C SER A 73 -16.96 21.12 11.07
N SER A 74 -17.61 22.11 11.70
CA SER A 74 -17.39 22.44 13.12
C SER A 74 -17.62 21.24 14.05
N LYS A 75 -18.64 20.42 13.78
CA LYS A 75 -18.95 19.18 14.53
C LYS A 75 -17.87 18.11 14.35
N GLU A 76 -17.25 18.04 13.17
CA GLU A 76 -16.14 17.13 12.93
C GLU A 76 -14.84 17.60 13.59
N LYS A 77 -14.57 18.92 13.61
CA LYS A 77 -13.48 19.52 14.38
C LYS A 77 -13.61 19.19 15.86
N GLU A 78 -14.77 19.46 16.46
CA GLU A 78 -15.08 19.18 17.88
C GLU A 78 -14.85 17.69 18.23
N ARG A 79 -15.38 16.77 17.42
CA ARG A 79 -15.21 15.32 17.60
C ARG A 79 -13.76 14.83 17.50
N LEU A 80 -12.87 15.60 16.87
CA LEU A 80 -11.47 15.28 16.56
C LEU A 80 -10.49 16.28 17.20
N GLN A 81 -10.92 17.05 18.22
CA GLN A 81 -10.08 18.07 18.87
C GLN A 81 -8.97 17.49 19.75
N ASP A 82 -9.02 16.19 20.03
CA ASP A 82 -8.05 15.48 20.88
C ASP A 82 -6.67 15.28 20.25
N LYS A 83 -6.59 15.08 18.92
CA LYS A 83 -5.30 15.04 18.17
C LYS A 83 -5.28 15.90 16.90
N GLY A 84 -6.44 16.37 16.40
CA GLY A 84 -6.53 17.06 15.12
C GLY A 84 -5.87 18.44 15.10
N LYS A 85 -5.05 18.71 14.09
CA LYS A 85 -4.35 19.99 13.88
C LYS A 85 -5.14 20.88 12.92
N PHE A 86 -6.00 21.75 13.45
CA PHE A 86 -6.95 22.56 12.67
C PHE A 86 -6.49 24.00 12.41
N TYR A 87 -7.04 24.60 11.35
CA TYR A 87 -6.99 26.02 11.08
C TYR A 87 -8.23 26.47 10.30
N THR A 88 -8.59 27.75 10.43
CA THR A 88 -9.72 28.36 9.70
C THR A 88 -9.16 29.29 8.63
N ARG A 89 -9.77 29.30 7.44
CA ARG A 89 -9.41 30.23 6.35
C ARG A 89 -10.21 31.53 6.44
N SER A 90 -9.77 32.56 5.71
CA SER A 90 -10.47 33.87 5.61
C SER A 90 -11.91 33.77 5.10
N ASN A 91 -12.26 32.72 4.36
CA ASN A 91 -13.63 32.44 3.91
C ASN A 91 -14.41 31.50 4.86
N GLY A 92 -13.98 31.35 6.12
CA GLY A 92 -14.67 30.55 7.15
C GLY A 92 -14.47 29.04 7.08
N GLU A 93 -13.88 28.51 6.01
CA GLU A 93 -13.58 27.07 5.89
C GLU A 93 -12.66 26.59 7.03
N ILE A 94 -13.09 25.57 7.77
CA ILE A 94 -12.24 24.85 8.72
C ILE A 94 -11.54 23.70 7.99
N ARG A 95 -10.22 23.60 8.16
CA ARG A 95 -9.41 22.52 7.59
C ARG A 95 -8.52 21.88 8.66
N MET A 96 -8.42 20.55 8.62
CA MET A 96 -7.45 19.77 9.40
C MET A 96 -6.21 19.52 8.53
N ARG A 97 -5.01 19.69 9.08
CA ARG A 97 -3.75 19.34 8.39
C ARG A 97 -3.61 17.81 8.30
N LEU A 98 -3.06 17.34 7.19
CA LEU A 98 -2.67 15.95 6.97
C LEU A 98 -1.15 15.79 7.14
N GLY A 99 -0.66 14.55 7.17
CA GLY A 99 0.23 14.17 8.28
C GLY A 99 -0.64 13.86 9.51
N CYS A 100 -1.63 12.99 9.31
CA CYS A 100 -2.76 12.79 10.21
C CYS A 100 -2.30 12.23 11.56
N GLN A 101 -2.64 12.92 12.65
CA GLN A 101 -2.28 12.52 14.02
C GLN A 101 -3.09 11.31 14.55
N TYR A 102 -3.97 10.76 13.72
CA TYR A 102 -4.71 9.51 13.93
C TYR A 102 -4.24 8.39 12.99
N LEU A 103 -3.09 8.53 12.33
CA LEU A 103 -2.43 7.43 11.62
C LEU A 103 -1.56 6.69 12.64
N GLY A 104 -1.91 5.44 12.95
CA GLY A 104 -1.16 4.57 13.84
C GLY A 104 0.19 4.15 13.22
N SER A 105 1.09 3.66 14.07
CA SER A 105 2.39 3.12 13.66
C SER A 105 2.29 1.89 12.75
N ASP A 106 1.15 1.21 12.76
CA ASP A 106 0.79 0.08 11.90
C ASP A 106 0.20 0.50 10.54
N GLY A 107 0.12 1.80 10.24
CA GLY A 107 -0.49 2.33 9.02
C GLY A 107 -2.02 2.36 9.00
N ARG A 108 -2.69 1.82 10.03
CA ARG A 108 -4.15 1.90 10.19
C ARG A 108 -4.53 3.21 10.85
N CYS A 109 -5.75 3.68 10.60
CA CYS A 109 -6.20 4.96 11.13
C CYS A 109 -7.07 4.76 12.38
N GLU A 110 -6.57 5.21 13.54
CA GLU A 110 -7.14 5.00 14.88
C GLU A 110 -8.57 5.53 15.05
N CYS A 111 -9.02 6.42 14.16
CA CYS A 111 -10.26 7.17 14.32
C CYS A 111 -11.41 6.74 13.40
N TYR A 112 -11.47 5.49 12.89
CA TYR A 112 -12.53 4.98 11.96
C TYR A 112 -13.95 5.52 12.23
N GLN A 113 -14.43 5.40 13.47
CA GLN A 113 -15.76 5.89 13.89
C GLN A 113 -15.87 7.42 13.81
N LYS A 114 -14.80 8.13 14.18
CA LYS A 114 -14.68 9.60 14.20
C LYS A 114 -14.19 10.23 12.88
N ARG A 115 -13.89 9.45 11.83
CA ARG A 115 -13.35 9.97 10.55
C ARG A 115 -14.19 11.11 9.96
N PRO A 116 -13.57 12.17 9.39
CA PRO A 116 -14.28 13.16 8.59
C PRO A 116 -14.99 12.53 7.39
N ARG A 117 -16.11 13.13 6.96
CA ARG A 117 -16.88 12.71 5.77
C ARG A 117 -15.98 12.57 4.54
N LYS A 118 -15.13 13.57 4.28
CA LYS A 118 -14.20 13.59 3.13
C LYS A 118 -13.17 12.44 3.19
N CYS A 119 -12.72 12.05 4.40
CA CYS A 119 -11.84 10.89 4.60
C CYS A 119 -12.56 9.55 4.47
N ARG A 120 -13.89 9.51 4.66
CA ARG A 120 -14.72 8.31 4.47
C ARG A 120 -15.18 8.15 3.02
N SER A 121 -15.39 9.25 2.30
CA SER A 121 -15.90 9.24 0.92
C SER A 121 -14.80 9.27 -0.16
N TYR A 122 -13.51 9.27 0.22
CA TYR A 122 -12.41 9.26 -0.74
C TYR A 122 -11.95 7.82 -1.02
N GLN A 123 -12.20 7.35 -2.24
CA GLN A 123 -11.55 6.18 -2.81
C GLN A 123 -10.47 6.66 -3.80
N CYS A 124 -9.28 6.07 -3.72
CA CYS A 124 -8.23 6.26 -4.70
C CYS A 124 -8.41 5.29 -5.88
N GLU A 125 -7.78 5.55 -7.03
CA GLU A 125 -8.02 4.74 -8.24
C GLU A 125 -7.50 3.31 -8.08
N LEU A 126 -6.41 3.12 -7.32
CA LEU A 126 -5.92 1.78 -6.98
C LEU A 126 -6.95 0.98 -6.18
N LEU A 127 -7.64 1.62 -5.23
CA LEU A 127 -8.71 0.98 -4.46
C LEU A 127 -9.89 0.60 -5.37
N LYS A 128 -10.35 1.52 -6.23
CA LYS A 128 -11.40 1.20 -7.21
C LYS A 128 -11.00 0.06 -8.15
N SER A 129 -9.74 0.01 -8.58
CA SER A 129 -9.20 -1.05 -9.44
C SER A 129 -9.22 -2.42 -8.77
N VAL A 130 -8.95 -2.47 -7.46
CA VAL A 130 -9.07 -3.69 -6.64
C VAL A 130 -10.53 -4.06 -6.38
N GLU A 131 -11.39 -3.10 -6.01
CA GLU A 131 -12.82 -3.30 -5.82
C GLU A 131 -13.53 -3.78 -7.10
N ALA A 132 -13.06 -3.37 -8.28
CA ALA A 132 -13.54 -3.80 -9.58
C ALA A 132 -12.88 -5.09 -10.12
N GLY A 133 -11.93 -5.69 -9.39
CA GLY A 133 -11.20 -6.89 -9.82
C GLY A 133 -10.21 -6.70 -10.98
N ILE A 134 -9.94 -5.45 -11.37
CA ILE A 134 -9.01 -5.06 -12.46
C ILE A 134 -7.54 -5.20 -12.00
N THR A 135 -7.28 -5.15 -10.69
CA THR A 135 -5.96 -5.30 -10.09
C THR A 135 -6.05 -6.21 -8.88
N SER A 136 -5.16 -7.20 -8.75
CA SER A 136 -5.15 -8.07 -7.57
C SER A 136 -4.69 -7.31 -6.32
N MET A 137 -5.05 -7.80 -5.12
CA MET A 137 -4.54 -7.22 -3.87
C MET A 137 -2.99 -7.27 -3.84
N GLN A 138 -2.39 -8.35 -4.34
CA GLN A 138 -0.94 -8.51 -4.39
C GLN A 138 -0.28 -7.45 -5.30
N ASP A 139 -0.85 -7.22 -6.48
CA ASP A 139 -0.37 -6.20 -7.41
C ASP A 139 -0.55 -4.79 -6.84
N ALA A 140 -1.65 -4.54 -6.14
CA ALA A 140 -1.88 -3.27 -5.46
C ALA A 140 -0.86 -3.03 -4.32
N VAL A 141 -0.52 -4.06 -3.55
CA VAL A 141 0.57 -3.99 -2.54
C VAL A 141 1.93 -3.76 -3.21
N ASN A 142 2.20 -4.39 -4.35
CA ASN A 142 3.42 -4.18 -5.13
C ASN A 142 3.51 -2.74 -5.67
N ILE A 143 2.43 -2.21 -6.26
CA ILE A 143 2.30 -0.82 -6.73
C ILE A 143 2.54 0.18 -5.60
N VAL A 144 2.02 -0.09 -4.40
CA VAL A 144 2.22 0.73 -3.20
C VAL A 144 3.68 0.67 -2.72
N ARG A 145 4.32 -0.50 -2.76
CA ARG A 145 5.74 -0.67 -2.40
C ARG A 145 6.65 0.16 -3.32
N GLU A 146 6.44 0.10 -4.63
CA GLU A 146 7.15 0.93 -5.60
C GLU A 146 6.89 2.42 -5.38
N ALA A 147 5.63 2.81 -5.14
CA ALA A 147 5.28 4.20 -4.88
C ALA A 147 5.94 4.76 -3.60
N ARG A 148 6.06 3.93 -2.55
CA ARG A 148 6.82 4.26 -1.33
C ARG A 148 8.29 4.46 -1.66
N MET A 149 8.95 3.48 -2.29
CA MET A 149 10.36 3.57 -2.67
C MET A 149 10.67 4.80 -3.54
N LEU A 150 9.80 5.13 -4.51
CA LEU A 150 9.97 6.30 -5.38
C LEU A 150 9.83 7.62 -4.60
N ARG A 151 8.87 7.72 -3.67
CA ARG A 151 8.72 8.85 -2.76
C ARG A 151 9.94 9.03 -1.88
N ASP A 152 10.41 7.95 -1.28
CA ASP A 152 11.43 8.01 -0.25
C ASP A 152 12.79 8.38 -0.89
N LYS A 153 13.07 7.87 -2.10
CA LYS A 153 14.18 8.35 -2.99
C LYS A 153 14.02 9.81 -3.44
N SER A 154 12.79 10.32 -3.55
CA SER A 154 12.52 11.74 -3.85
C SER A 154 12.79 12.63 -2.63
N ILE A 155 12.45 12.18 -1.42
CA ILE A 155 12.72 12.86 -0.16
C ILE A 155 14.24 12.93 0.08
N GLU A 156 14.94 11.81 -0.06
CA GLU A 156 16.40 11.71 0.06
C GLU A 156 17.13 12.69 -0.88
N ALA A 157 16.80 12.66 -2.18
CA ALA A 157 17.43 13.54 -3.17
C ALA A 157 17.09 15.02 -2.93
N SER A 158 15.88 15.33 -2.47
CA SER A 158 15.49 16.70 -2.10
C SER A 158 16.30 17.19 -0.89
N HIS A 159 16.40 16.39 0.18
CA HIS A 159 17.23 16.72 1.34
C HIS A 159 18.71 16.92 0.98
N ALA A 160 19.24 16.14 0.05
CA ALA A 160 20.61 16.31 -0.45
C ALA A 160 20.79 17.64 -1.21
N ALA A 161 19.86 18.00 -2.09
CA ALA A 161 19.88 19.25 -2.82
C ALA A 161 19.75 20.48 -1.90
N VAL A 162 18.84 20.44 -0.90
CA VAL A 162 18.66 21.54 0.07
C VAL A 162 19.94 21.79 0.87
N ARG A 163 20.57 20.73 1.42
CA ARG A 163 21.85 20.86 2.15
C ARG A 163 22.99 21.35 1.26
N ALA A 164 23.06 20.89 0.00
CA ALA A 164 24.09 21.33 -0.94
C ALA A 164 23.94 22.80 -1.36
N GLY A 165 22.74 23.39 -1.20
CA GLY A 165 22.50 24.83 -1.36
C GLY A 165 22.72 25.66 -0.10
N GLY A 166 23.17 25.06 1.02
CA GLY A 166 23.28 25.74 2.31
C GLY A 166 21.94 25.98 3.02
N GLY A 167 20.84 25.41 2.52
CA GLY A 167 19.50 25.55 3.10
C GLY A 167 19.27 24.66 4.33
N THR A 168 18.49 25.16 5.28
CA THR A 168 18.00 24.40 6.45
C THR A 168 16.62 23.80 6.20
N ILE A 169 16.44 22.51 6.46
CA ILE A 169 15.15 21.78 6.32
C ILE A 169 14.36 21.89 7.63
N ALA A 170 13.09 22.28 7.59
CA ALA A 170 12.32 22.64 8.79
C ALA A 170 11.45 21.48 9.34
N GLY A 171 12.08 20.35 9.65
CA GLY A 171 11.45 19.26 10.41
C GLY A 171 10.62 18.29 9.55
N THR A 172 9.44 17.89 10.04
CA THR A 172 8.60 16.84 9.44
C THR A 172 7.81 17.34 8.24
N GLU A 173 8.50 17.64 7.15
CA GLU A 173 7.93 18.11 5.89
C GLU A 173 7.49 16.93 5.01
N ASN A 174 6.31 17.02 4.40
CA ASN A 174 5.88 16.02 3.42
C ASN A 174 6.56 16.25 2.06
N VAL A 175 6.56 15.24 1.19
CA VAL A 175 7.22 15.29 -0.14
C VAL A 175 6.77 16.48 -1.01
N ASN A 176 5.54 16.98 -0.84
CA ASN A 176 5.01 18.13 -1.57
C ASN A 176 5.46 19.49 -1.00
N GLN A 177 5.97 19.52 0.22
CA GLN A 177 6.62 20.70 0.83
C GLN A 177 8.10 20.72 0.46
N LEU A 178 8.79 19.57 0.60
CA LEU A 178 10.20 19.40 0.24
C LEU A 178 10.50 19.77 -1.22
N ILE A 179 9.64 19.33 -2.17
CA ILE A 179 9.85 19.69 -3.58
C ILE A 179 9.69 21.19 -3.84
N ARG A 180 8.77 21.87 -3.13
CA ARG A 180 8.60 23.33 -3.26
C ARG A 180 9.84 24.07 -2.82
N GLN A 181 10.47 23.65 -1.72
CA GLN A 181 11.76 24.20 -1.31
C GLN A 181 12.86 23.94 -2.35
N VAL A 182 12.92 22.76 -2.97
CA VAL A 182 13.84 22.46 -4.08
C VAL A 182 13.56 23.30 -5.34
N GLU A 183 12.30 23.67 -5.58
CA GLU A 183 11.91 24.59 -6.67
C GLU A 183 12.19 26.07 -6.32
N GLU A 184 12.03 26.47 -5.06
CA GLU A 184 12.33 27.82 -4.54
C GLU A 184 13.84 28.09 -4.46
N LEU A 185 14.65 27.08 -4.10
CA LEU A 185 16.12 27.12 -4.12
C LEU A 185 16.76 27.32 -5.51
N LEU A 186 15.97 27.21 -6.59
CA LEU A 186 16.39 27.58 -7.95
C LEU A 186 16.01 29.01 -8.34
N ASN A 187 15.02 29.60 -7.69
CA ASN A 187 14.57 30.96 -7.93
C ASN A 187 15.41 31.96 -7.10
N LEU A 188 15.91 31.50 -5.95
CA LEU A 188 17.06 32.10 -5.27
C LEU A 188 18.33 31.78 -6.08
N SER A 189 19.17 32.78 -6.34
CA SER A 189 20.46 32.61 -7.02
C SER A 189 21.54 31.97 -6.12
N ALA A 190 21.23 30.82 -5.53
CA ALA A 190 22.10 30.06 -4.64
C ALA A 190 23.06 29.15 -5.45
N PRO A 191 24.28 28.86 -4.94
CA PRO A 191 25.29 28.07 -5.66
C PRO A 191 25.03 26.56 -5.60
N VAL A 192 23.77 26.12 -5.75
CA VAL A 192 23.39 24.70 -5.65
C VAL A 192 23.97 23.91 -6.83
N PRO A 193 24.69 22.79 -6.62
CA PRO A 193 25.20 21.98 -7.70
C PRO A 193 24.07 21.47 -8.61
N ALA A 194 24.07 21.89 -9.88
CA ALA A 194 23.02 21.56 -10.84
C ALA A 194 22.71 20.04 -10.95
N PRO A 195 23.68 19.09 -10.85
CA PRO A 195 23.38 17.66 -10.83
C PRO A 195 22.51 17.21 -9.64
N ALA A 196 22.69 17.81 -8.45
CA ALA A 196 21.92 17.46 -7.26
C ALA A 196 20.45 17.85 -7.43
N VAL A 197 20.20 19.05 -7.96
CA VAL A 197 18.84 19.53 -8.23
C VAL A 197 18.19 18.77 -9.39
N ALA A 198 18.95 18.43 -10.43
CA ALA A 198 18.48 17.60 -11.53
C ALA A 198 18.04 16.21 -11.06
N LEU A 199 18.81 15.58 -10.16
CA LEU A 199 18.46 14.30 -9.55
C LEU A 199 17.20 14.39 -8.69
N ALA A 200 17.07 15.42 -7.84
CA ALA A 200 15.87 15.64 -7.02
C ALA A 200 14.62 15.82 -7.90
N LYS A 201 14.68 16.67 -8.93
CA LYS A 201 13.60 16.85 -9.91
C LYS A 201 13.27 15.56 -10.67
N TYR A 202 14.26 14.76 -11.04
CA TYR A 202 14.03 13.47 -11.70
C TYR A 202 13.28 12.49 -10.78
N ARG A 203 13.77 12.28 -9.54
CA ARG A 203 13.12 11.37 -8.58
C ARG A 203 11.69 11.78 -8.26
N TYR A 204 11.45 13.08 -8.05
CA TYR A 204 10.09 13.60 -7.84
C TYR A 204 9.18 13.38 -9.05
N ARG A 205 9.67 13.62 -10.27
CA ARG A 205 8.89 13.38 -11.50
C ARG A 205 8.54 11.91 -11.67
N SER A 206 9.47 10.97 -11.39
CA SER A 206 9.18 9.54 -11.38
C SER A 206 8.10 9.18 -10.36
N PHE A 207 8.21 9.70 -9.13
CA PHE A 207 7.22 9.49 -8.08
C PHE A 207 5.83 10.01 -8.46
N VAL A 208 5.72 11.28 -8.90
CA VAL A 208 4.44 11.88 -9.31
C VAL A 208 3.83 11.18 -10.52
N HIS A 209 4.65 10.71 -11.46
CA HIS A 209 4.17 9.91 -12.60
C HIS A 209 3.55 8.59 -12.13
N TRP A 210 4.21 7.86 -11.23
CA TRP A 210 3.70 6.61 -10.66
C TRP A 210 2.41 6.82 -9.86
N ILE A 211 2.32 7.88 -9.04
CA ILE A 211 1.09 8.28 -8.36
C ILE A 211 -0.05 8.50 -9.35
N ARG A 212 0.20 9.22 -10.46
CA ARG A 212 -0.82 9.54 -11.46
C ARG A 212 -1.30 8.33 -12.24
N LEU A 213 -0.42 7.38 -12.56
CA LEU A 213 -0.79 6.16 -13.29
C LEU A 213 -1.68 5.25 -12.45
N TYR A 214 -1.29 4.96 -11.20
CA TYR A 214 -1.89 3.85 -10.45
C TYR A 214 -2.76 4.29 -9.26
N ILE A 215 -2.40 5.34 -8.53
CA ILE A 215 -3.02 5.65 -7.23
C ILE A 215 -4.05 6.78 -7.35
N ARG A 216 -3.76 7.81 -8.14
CA ARG A 216 -4.61 8.99 -8.32
C ARG A 216 -4.55 9.45 -9.77
N ASN A 217 -5.29 8.75 -10.62
CA ASN A 217 -5.57 9.25 -11.97
C ASN A 217 -6.39 10.55 -11.87
N ASN A 218 -6.03 11.55 -12.67
CA ASN A 218 -6.76 12.82 -12.76
C ASN A 218 -7.76 12.84 -13.93
N HIS A 219 -7.89 11.75 -14.71
CA HIS A 219 -8.82 11.62 -15.84
C HIS A 219 -10.27 11.32 -15.41
N LEU A 220 -10.79 12.08 -14.44
CA LEU A 220 -12.21 12.16 -14.09
C LEU A 220 -12.62 13.63 -13.92
N HIS A 221 -12.82 14.27 -15.07
CA HIS A 221 -13.53 15.54 -15.26
C HIS A 221 -14.43 15.39 -16.48
#